data_AF-A0A388Q2D4-F1
#
_entry.id   AF-A0A388Q2D4-F1
#
_cell.length_a   1.000
_cell.length_b   1.000
_cell.length_c   1.000
_cell.angle_alpha   90.00
_cell.angle_beta   90.00
_cell.angle_gamma   90.00
#
_symmetry.space_group_name_H-M   'P 1'
#
loop_
_entity.id
_entity.type
_entity.pdbx_description
1 polymer ?
#
loop_
_entity_poly.entity_id
_entity_poly.type
_entity_poly.pdbx_seq_one_letter_code
_entity_poly.pdbx_strand_id
1 'polypeptide(L)'
;MENKTNANGNLLVLGNLESKDGAFTGLDTNSLSCMRILVAELDTLGNFVKTKLMLIAGKQYPTDILLDKQNNIYVSGHTISQSFDFSANPECCFETNVFLIRLDTALIQNGLKYLMPRVLRI
;
A
#
# COMPACT_ATOMS: atom_id res chain seq x y z
N MET A 1 9.85 -4.04 -5.34
CA MET A 1 9.41 -5.04 -4.34
C MET A 1 10.35 -4.92 -3.17
N GLU A 2 9.82 -4.89 -1.96
CA GLU A 2 10.59 -4.73 -0.72
C GLU A 2 10.16 -5.78 0.29
N ASN A 3 11.01 -6.06 1.28
CA ASN A 3 10.67 -7.01 2.34
C ASN A 3 11.29 -6.64 3.70
N LYS A 4 10.69 -7.19 4.78
CA LYS A 4 11.18 -7.13 6.16
C LYS A 4 10.80 -8.41 6.90
N THR A 5 11.48 -8.71 8.00
CA THR A 5 11.13 -9.82 8.90
C THR A 5 10.46 -9.28 10.16
N ASN A 6 9.32 -9.85 10.55
CA ASN A 6 8.64 -9.47 11.79
C ASN A 6 9.23 -10.19 13.01
N ALA A 7 8.79 -9.83 14.22
CA ALA A 7 9.30 -10.44 15.46
C ALA A 7 9.04 -11.97 15.58
N ASN A 8 8.13 -12.54 14.81
CA ASN A 8 7.89 -13.99 14.77
C ASN A 8 8.82 -14.72 13.81
N GLY A 9 9.68 -14.01 13.08
CA GLY A 9 10.53 -14.57 12.03
C GLY A 9 9.83 -14.71 10.67
N ASN A 10 8.58 -14.27 10.55
CA ASN A 10 7.84 -14.31 9.29
C ASN A 10 8.30 -13.20 8.34
N LEU A 11 8.28 -13.49 7.04
CA LEU A 11 8.62 -12.54 5.99
C LEU A 11 7.42 -11.68 5.63
N LEU A 12 7.54 -10.37 5.74
CA LEU A 12 6.61 -9.40 5.16
C LEU A 12 7.13 -8.95 3.80
N VAL A 13 6.31 -9.13 2.78
CA VAL A 13 6.59 -8.75 1.39
C VAL A 13 5.68 -7.62 0.97
N LEU A 14 6.27 -6.58 0.41
CA LEU A 14 5.61 -5.45 -0.21
C LEU A 14 5.77 -5.52 -1.73
N GLY A 15 4.64 -5.55 -2.42
CA GLY A 15 4.62 -5.62 -3.87
C GLY A 15 3.45 -4.89 -4.49
N ASN A 16 3.48 -4.85 -5.81
CA ASN A 16 2.31 -4.49 -6.61
C ASN A 16 1.58 -5.73 -7.06
N LEU A 17 0.27 -5.66 -7.07
CA LEU A 17 -0.59 -6.70 -7.63
C LEU A 17 -1.54 -6.09 -8.66
N GLU A 18 -1.60 -6.71 -9.83
CA GLU A 18 -2.59 -6.42 -10.86
C GLU A 18 -3.73 -7.46 -10.76
N SER A 19 -4.42 -7.46 -9.62
CA SER A 19 -5.64 -8.22 -9.39
C SER A 19 -6.60 -7.34 -8.56
N LYS A 20 -7.90 -7.47 -8.84
CA LYS A 20 -8.95 -6.71 -8.17
C LYS A 20 -9.42 -7.40 -6.90
N ASP A 21 -9.45 -8.73 -6.86
CA ASP A 21 -9.88 -9.54 -5.73
C ASP A 21 -8.74 -9.94 -4.77
N GLY A 22 -7.48 -9.70 -5.14
CA GLY A 22 -6.32 -10.11 -4.37
C GLY A 22 -6.05 -11.60 -4.42
N ALA A 23 -6.77 -12.33 -5.27
CA ALA A 23 -6.53 -13.74 -5.50
C ALA A 23 -5.31 -13.93 -6.39
N PHE A 24 -4.47 -14.90 -6.02
CA PHE A 24 -3.42 -15.41 -6.89
C PHE A 24 -3.94 -16.46 -7.87
N THR A 25 -5.22 -16.82 -7.75
CA THR A 25 -5.90 -17.86 -8.53
C THR A 25 -6.87 -17.22 -9.52
N GLY A 26 -6.33 -16.82 -10.68
CA GLY A 26 -7.14 -16.28 -11.78
C GLY A 26 -6.83 -14.82 -12.07
N LEU A 27 -6.67 -14.51 -13.35
CA LEU A 27 -6.49 -13.16 -13.86
C LEU A 27 -7.84 -12.45 -13.82
N ASP A 28 -8.00 -11.48 -12.92
CA ASP A 28 -9.19 -10.64 -12.82
C ASP A 28 -9.13 -9.54 -13.91
N THR A 29 -9.09 -9.97 -15.18
CA THR A 29 -8.89 -9.09 -16.34
C THR A 29 -10.23 -8.66 -16.90
N ASN A 30 -10.64 -7.43 -16.60
CA ASN A 30 -11.44 -6.59 -17.52
C ASN A 30 -11.34 -5.08 -17.21
N SER A 31 -10.32 -4.62 -16.48
CA SER A 31 -10.12 -3.19 -16.20
C SER A 31 -8.65 -2.81 -16.24
N LEU A 32 -8.37 -1.69 -16.90
CA LEU A 32 -7.07 -1.17 -17.31
C LEU A 32 -6.11 -0.93 -16.12
N SER A 33 -5.01 -1.68 -16.07
CA SER A 33 -3.72 -1.28 -15.47
C SER A 33 -3.72 -0.73 -14.03
N CYS A 34 -4.55 -1.29 -13.15
CA CYS A 34 -4.60 -0.84 -11.77
C CYS A 34 -3.57 -1.57 -10.91
N MET A 35 -2.33 -1.05 -10.85
CA MET A 35 -1.31 -1.53 -9.91
C MET A 35 -1.72 -1.20 -8.48
N ARG A 36 -2.09 -2.21 -7.70
CA ARG A 36 -2.51 -2.09 -6.29
C ARG A 36 -1.35 -2.42 -5.36
N ILE A 37 -1.40 -1.94 -4.11
CA ILE A 37 -0.41 -2.32 -3.11
C ILE A 37 -0.85 -3.62 -2.46
N LEU A 38 0.05 -4.61 -2.43
CA LEU A 38 -0.07 -5.86 -1.71
C LEU A 38 0.94 -5.89 -0.56
N VAL A 39 0.45 -6.20 0.63
CA VAL A 39 1.28 -6.63 1.76
C VAL A 39 0.94 -8.08 2.05
N ALA A 40 1.93 -8.96 2.03
CA ALA A 40 1.77 -10.38 2.34
C ALA A 40 2.73 -10.78 3.47
N GLU A 41 2.25 -11.57 4.41
CA GLU A 41 3.08 -12.24 5.41
C GLU A 41 3.20 -13.72 5.06
N LEU A 42 4.44 -14.20 4.99
CA LEU A 42 4.77 -15.61 4.78
C LEU A 42 5.47 -16.16 6.03
N ASP A 43 5.12 -17.37 6.43
CA ASP A 43 5.83 -18.07 7.50
C ASP A 43 7.27 -18.43 7.09
N THR A 44 8.05 -18.97 8.02
CA THR A 44 9.44 -19.38 7.77
C THR A 44 9.59 -20.50 6.72
N LEU A 45 8.49 -21.15 6.32
CA LEU A 45 8.45 -22.19 5.30
C LEU A 45 7.97 -21.63 3.94
N GLY A 46 7.60 -20.35 3.88
CA GLY A 46 7.09 -19.70 2.67
C GLY A 46 5.58 -19.85 2.46
N ASN A 47 4.81 -20.32 3.44
CA ASN A 47 3.35 -20.38 3.33
C ASN A 47 2.72 -19.03 3.64
N PHE A 48 1.67 -18.66 2.90
CA PHE A 48 0.91 -17.44 3.19
C PHE A 48 0.20 -17.55 4.55
N VAL A 49 0.50 -16.61 5.45
CA VAL A 49 -0.17 -16.45 6.75
C VAL A 49 -1.34 -15.48 6.62
N LYS A 50 -1.09 -14.33 5.98
CA LYS A 50 -2.10 -13.28 5.78
C LYS A 50 -1.71 -12.35 4.63
N THR A 51 -2.71 -11.73 4.02
CA THR A 51 -2.53 -10.77 2.93
C THR A 51 -3.46 -9.58 3.09
N LYS A 52 -3.02 -8.44 2.57
CA LYS A 52 -3.81 -7.22 2.46
C LYS A 52 -3.61 -6.60 1.11
N LEU A 53 -4.69 -6.57 0.34
CA LEU A 53 -4.79 -5.76 -0.87
C LEU A 53 -5.36 -4.39 -0.52
N MET A 54 -4.67 -3.33 -0.91
CA MET A 54 -5.17 -1.97 -0.76
C MET A 54 -5.85 -1.51 -2.05
N LEU A 55 -7.18 -1.40 -1.99
CA LEU A 55 -8.06 -1.03 -3.10
C LEU A 55 -8.16 0.48 -3.29
N ILE A 56 -7.01 1.14 -3.42
CA ILE A 56 -6.96 2.59 -3.60
C ILE A 56 -7.09 2.95 -5.09
N ALA A 57 -7.81 4.02 -5.42
CA ALA A 57 -7.97 4.47 -6.80
C ALA A 57 -6.65 5.00 -7.40
N GLY A 58 -6.47 4.81 -8.71
CA GLY A 58 -5.25 5.17 -9.45
C GLY A 58 -4.20 4.05 -9.48
N LYS A 59 -2.97 4.36 -9.94
CA LYS A 59 -1.83 3.43 -9.88
C LYS A 59 -1.01 3.72 -8.62
N GLN A 60 -0.69 2.70 -7.84
CA GLN A 60 0.13 2.83 -6.65
C GLN A 60 1.51 2.22 -6.88
N TYR A 61 2.54 2.89 -6.39
CA TYR A 61 3.93 2.48 -6.46
C TYR A 61 4.51 2.49 -5.04
N PRO A 62 4.36 1.38 -4.29
CA PRO A 62 4.96 1.23 -2.98
C PRO A 62 6.49 1.14 -3.13
N THR A 63 7.20 1.88 -2.30
CA THR A 63 8.67 1.99 -2.36
C THR A 63 9.38 1.44 -1.14
N ASP A 64 8.74 1.41 0.03
CA ASP A 64 9.38 0.87 1.24
C ASP A 64 8.34 0.34 2.25
N ILE A 65 8.81 -0.60 3.08
CA ILE A 65 8.10 -1.17 4.22
C ILE A 65 9.02 -1.21 5.45
N LEU A 66 8.49 -0.70 6.57
CA LEU A 66 9.18 -0.62 7.86
C LEU A 66 8.27 -1.15 8.97
N LEU A 67 8.89 -1.60 10.06
CA LEU A 67 8.22 -2.06 11.27
C LEU A 67 8.61 -1.14 12.44
N ASP A 68 7.64 -0.78 13.28
CA ASP A 68 7.94 -0.20 14.58
C ASP A 68 8.21 -1.28 15.65
N LYS A 69 8.53 -0.84 16.87
CA LYS A 69 8.82 -1.74 18.00
C LYS A 69 7.64 -2.62 18.41
N GLN A 70 6.42 -2.27 17.99
CA GLN A 70 5.19 -3.05 18.22
C GLN A 70 4.84 -3.92 17.01
N ASN A 71 5.70 -3.98 15.98
CA ASN A 71 5.46 -4.61 14.69
C ASN A 71 4.25 -4.04 13.93
N ASN A 72 3.86 -2.79 14.19
CA ASN A 72 2.99 -2.12 13.22
C ASN A 72 3.79 -1.87 11.95
N ILE A 73 3.10 -1.95 10.84
CA ILE A 73 3.68 -1.92 9.50
C ILE A 73 3.45 -0.54 8.91
N TYR A 74 4.49 0.05 8.36
CA TYR A 74 4.45 1.33 7.67
C TYR A 74 4.84 1.10 6.22
N VAL A 75 3.96 1.46 5.30
CA VAL A 75 4.17 1.37 3.86
C VAL A 75 4.24 2.78 3.30
N SER A 76 5.31 3.08 2.57
CA SER A 76 5.44 4.36 1.87
C SER A 76 5.49 4.13 0.36
N GLY A 77 5.21 5.19 -0.39
CA GLY A 77 5.29 5.15 -1.83
C GLY A 77 4.68 6.39 -2.46
N HIS A 78 4.39 6.28 -3.75
CA HIS A 78 3.69 7.33 -4.48
C HIS A 78 2.56 6.76 -5.32
N THR A 79 1.56 7.59 -5.59
CA THR A 79 0.39 7.24 -6.38
C THR A 79 0.28 8.22 -7.54
N ILE A 80 -0.24 7.71 -8.66
CA ILE A 80 -0.67 8.52 -9.79
C ILE A 80 -2.18 8.35 -9.86
N SER A 81 -2.91 9.31 -9.29
CA SER A 81 -4.37 9.25 -9.13
C SER A 81 -4.97 10.65 -9.06
N GLN A 82 -6.17 10.79 -9.62
CA GLN A 82 -6.97 12.02 -9.54
C GLN A 82 -7.86 12.07 -8.28
N SER A 83 -7.94 10.99 -7.50
CA SER A 83 -8.96 10.83 -6.44
C SER A 83 -8.43 10.28 -5.11
N PHE A 84 -7.11 10.32 -4.90
CA PHE A 84 -6.61 10.25 -3.53
C PHE A 84 -7.16 11.48 -2.77
N ASP A 85 -7.32 11.42 -1.45
CA ASP A 85 -7.91 12.45 -0.57
C ASP A 85 -7.11 13.79 -0.51
N PHE A 86 -6.71 14.30 -1.67
CA PHE A 86 -6.07 15.58 -1.95
C PHE A 86 -7.07 16.43 -2.73
N SER A 87 -8.26 16.64 -2.17
CA SER A 87 -9.40 17.37 -2.77
C SER A 87 -9.12 18.86 -3.09
N ALA A 88 -7.85 19.28 -3.11
CA ALA A 88 -7.40 20.62 -3.44
C ALA A 88 -6.42 20.67 -4.63
N ASN A 89 -6.23 19.60 -5.40
CA ASN A 89 -5.39 19.68 -6.59
C ASN A 89 -6.19 19.96 -7.87
N PRO A 90 -5.77 20.95 -8.69
CA PRO A 90 -6.44 21.32 -9.92
C PRO A 90 -6.40 20.17 -10.93
N GLU A 91 -7.49 20.00 -11.68
CA GLU A 91 -7.79 18.87 -12.56
C GLU A 91 -6.88 18.73 -13.81
N CYS A 92 -5.55 18.76 -13.71
CA CYS A 92 -4.72 18.33 -14.84
C CYS A 92 -3.33 17.73 -14.53
N CYS A 93 -3.07 16.63 -15.26
CA CYS A 93 -1.81 15.93 -15.55
C CYS A 93 -1.12 15.17 -14.40
N PHE A 94 -1.18 13.83 -14.47
CA PHE A 94 -0.30 12.84 -13.80
C PHE A 94 0.39 13.30 -12.50
N GLU A 95 -0.40 13.72 -11.52
CA GLU A 95 0.17 14.17 -10.26
C GLU A 95 0.65 12.96 -9.46
N THR A 96 1.96 12.96 -9.19
CA THR A 96 2.59 11.98 -8.31
C THR A 96 2.46 12.47 -6.88
N ASN A 97 1.61 11.81 -6.10
CA ASN A 97 1.40 12.14 -4.70
C ASN A 97 2.06 11.09 -3.81
N VAL A 98 2.74 11.54 -2.75
CA VAL A 98 3.32 10.64 -1.76
C VAL A 98 2.27 10.11 -0.80
N PHE A 99 2.42 8.88 -0.34
CA PHE A 99 1.58 8.31 0.72
C PHE A 99 2.44 7.64 1.79
N LEU A 100 1.88 7.61 3.00
CA LEU A 100 2.34 6.78 4.11
C LEU A 100 1.12 6.10 4.73
N ILE A 101 1.16 4.78 4.84
CA ILE A 101 0.06 3.96 5.34
C ILE A 101 0.57 3.18 6.54
N ARG A 102 -0.18 3.24 7.64
CA ARG A 102 0.06 2.39 8.82
C ARG A 102 -0.96 1.26 8.86
N LEU A 103 -0.47 0.04 9.00
CA LEU A 103 -1.25 -1.15 9.31
C LEU A 103 -0.83 -1.68 10.69
N ASP A 104 -1.76 -2.29 11.42
CA ASP A 104 -1.39 -3.08 12.58
C ASP A 104 -0.84 -4.46 12.18
N THR A 105 -0.50 -5.28 13.18
CA THR A 105 0.01 -6.63 13.00
C THR A 105 -1.00 -7.58 12.34
N ALA A 106 -2.29 -7.23 12.29
CA ALA A 106 -3.33 -7.98 11.59
C ALA A 106 -3.54 -7.49 10.14
N LEU A 107 -2.69 -6.58 9.65
CA LEU A 107 -2.83 -5.87 8.38
C LEU A 107 -4.10 -5.02 8.28
N ILE A 108 -4.66 -4.61 9.42
CA ILE A 108 -5.80 -3.70 9.48
C ILE A 108 -5.28 -2.26 9.50
N GLN A 109 -5.85 -1.43 8.63
CA GLN A 109 -5.47 -0.02 8.55
C GLN A 109 -6.14 0.76 9.68
N ASN A 110 -5.32 1.36 10.55
CA ASN A 110 -5.78 2.14 11.69
C ASN A 110 -5.32 3.60 11.58
N GLY A 111 -6.27 4.52 11.39
CA GLY A 111 -6.03 5.97 11.39
C GLY A 111 -5.33 6.47 10.12
N LEU A 112 -6.12 6.77 9.09
CA LEU A 112 -5.62 7.47 7.92
C LEU A 112 -5.16 8.89 8.28
N LYS A 113 -3.87 9.18 8.05
CA LYS A 113 -3.34 10.54 7.97
C LYS A 113 -2.61 10.70 6.66
N TYR A 114 -3.32 11.19 5.65
CA TYR A 114 -2.69 11.69 4.44
C TYR A 114 -1.94 12.98 4.77
N LEU A 115 -0.64 13.02 4.49
CA LEU A 115 0.15 14.24 4.66
C LEU A 115 -0.27 15.22 3.56
N MET A 116 -1.14 16.17 3.91
CA MET A 116 -1.48 17.31 3.06
C MET A 116 -0.24 18.18 2.81
N PRO A 117 -0.08 18.82 1.63
CA PRO A 117 0.76 19.99 1.55
C PRO A 117 0.15 21.05 2.49
N ARG A 118 0.83 21.32 3.59
CA ARG A 118 0.48 22.44 4.47
C ARG A 118 0.73 23.71 3.67
N VAL A 119 -0.30 24.21 3.00
CA VAL A 119 -0.29 25.60 2.53
C VAL A 119 -0.39 26.45 3.79
N LEU A 120 0.76 26.78 4.38
CA LEU A 120 0.90 27.93 5.26
C LEU A 120 0.57 29.15 4.40
N ARG A 121 -0.70 29.55 4.41
CA ARG A 121 -1.04 30.94 4.05
C ARG A 121 -0.48 31.80 5.18
N ILE A 122 0.60 32.50 4.86
CA ILE A 122 1.13 33.63 5.63
C ILE A 122 0.16 34.79 5.50
#